data_AF-A0A947AL55-F1
#
_entry.id   AF-A0A947AL55-F1
#
_cell.length_a   1.000
_cell.length_b   1.000
_cell.length_c   1.000
_cell.angle_alpha   90.00
_cell.angle_beta   90.00
_cell.angle_gamma   90.00
#
_symmetry.space_group_name_H-M   'P 1'
#
loop_
_entity.id
_entity.type
_entity.pdbx_description
1 polymer ?
#
loop_
_entity_poly.entity_id
_entity_poly.type
_entity_poly.pdbx_seq_one_letter_code
_entity_poly.pdbx_strand_id
1 'polypeptide(L)'
;MHSINKIAAGWWSKGNTSPKIGDHAIKAAIANVAHPLYLVNKDDQLAVSQDGTATIGDVMLSDQSNTSSGLPLYAYAPSVCPESLGDPYFKESYHLRYAYIIGAMANGITSVEMVEEAGRGGMIGFFGAAGLSLDEIESAIVRL
;
A
#
# COMPACT_ATOMS: atom_id res chain seq x y z
N MET A 1 -14.31 6.90 30.63
CA MET A 1 -14.18 7.43 29.26
C MET A 1 -13.01 8.40 29.25
N HIS A 2 -11.83 7.97 28.76
CA HIS A 2 -10.68 8.85 28.62
C HIS A 2 -10.88 9.67 27.33
N SER A 3 -11.33 10.92 27.46
CA SER A 3 -11.36 11.86 26.33
C SER A 3 -9.90 12.24 26.03
N ILE A 4 -9.29 11.55 25.08
CA ILE A 4 -8.01 11.99 24.52
C ILE A 4 -8.34 13.27 23.77
N ASN A 5 -7.86 14.41 24.29
CA ASN A 5 -8.03 15.71 23.64
C ASN A 5 -7.21 15.71 22.33
N LYS A 6 -7.81 15.18 21.26
CA LYS A 6 -7.16 15.09 19.94
C LYS A 6 -7.27 16.45 19.26
N ILE A 7 -6.14 17.11 19.13
CA ILE A 7 -6.02 18.33 18.33
C ILE A 7 -6.25 17.94 16.86
N ALA A 8 -7.16 18.63 16.18
CA ALA A 8 -7.38 18.43 14.76
C ALA A 8 -6.15 18.93 13.98
N ALA A 9 -5.62 18.11 13.07
CA ALA A 9 -4.56 18.47 12.13
C ALA A 9 -5.09 19.31 10.95
N GLY A 10 -6.41 19.34 10.77
CA GLY A 10 -7.08 20.12 9.74
C GLY A 10 -8.52 19.67 9.53
N TRP A 11 -8.98 19.69 8.29
CA TRP A 11 -10.36 19.41 7.91
C TRP A 11 -10.44 18.39 6.78
N TRP A 12 -11.40 17.48 6.87
CA TRP A 12 -11.75 16.55 5.80
C TRP A 12 -13.07 16.96 5.15
N SER A 13 -13.08 17.14 3.83
CA SER A 13 -14.30 17.35 3.05
C SER A 13 -14.78 16.06 2.40
N LYS A 14 -16.11 15.93 2.32
CA LYS A 14 -16.78 14.69 1.95
C LYS A 14 -16.52 14.32 0.48
N GLY A 15 -16.11 13.06 0.27
CA GLY A 15 -16.09 12.41 -1.05
C GLY A 15 -17.42 11.73 -1.40
N ASN A 16 -17.36 10.63 -2.13
CA ASN A 16 -18.54 9.83 -2.49
C ASN A 16 -19.07 9.00 -1.31
N THR A 17 -18.19 8.60 -0.40
CA THR A 17 -18.55 7.76 0.75
C THR A 17 -18.51 8.52 2.07
N SER A 18 -19.34 8.08 3.03
CA SER A 18 -19.35 8.65 4.39
C SER A 18 -18.35 7.90 5.29
N PRO A 19 -17.68 8.59 6.23
CA PRO A 19 -16.76 7.93 7.16
C PRO A 19 -17.47 6.87 8.01
N LYS A 20 -16.78 5.74 8.20
CA LYS A 20 -17.26 4.59 8.96
C LYS A 20 -16.67 4.63 10.37
N ILE A 21 -17.51 4.41 11.38
CA ILE A 21 -17.12 4.42 12.80
C ILE A 21 -16.73 3.01 13.24
N GLY A 22 -15.78 2.91 14.16
CA GLY A 22 -15.43 1.69 14.89
C GLY A 22 -14.15 0.99 14.43
N ASP A 23 -13.56 0.23 15.34
CA ASP A 23 -12.22 -0.37 15.17
C ASP A 23 -12.11 -1.32 13.98
N HIS A 24 -13.16 -2.07 13.67
CA HIS A 24 -13.17 -2.96 12.51
C HIS A 24 -13.03 -2.18 11.19
N ALA A 25 -13.72 -1.04 11.07
CA ALA A 25 -13.64 -0.20 9.89
C ALA A 25 -12.23 0.40 9.75
N ILE A 26 -11.64 0.85 10.87
CA ILE A 26 -10.27 1.39 10.90
C ILE A 26 -9.25 0.33 10.48
N LYS A 27 -9.32 -0.89 11.05
CA LYS A 27 -8.42 -1.99 10.69
C LYS A 27 -8.54 -2.39 9.22
N ALA A 28 -9.77 -2.49 8.71
CA ALA A 28 -10.00 -2.80 7.30
C ALA A 28 -9.43 -1.71 6.37
N ALA A 29 -9.56 -0.44 6.74
CA ALA A 29 -9.00 0.67 5.98
C ALA A 29 -7.46 0.67 6.01
N ILE A 30 -6.83 0.44 7.17
CA ILE A 30 -5.36 0.37 7.30
C ILE A 30 -4.78 -0.76 6.43
N ALA A 31 -5.47 -1.90 6.34
CA ALA A 31 -5.04 -3.02 5.51
C ALA A 31 -5.12 -2.72 4.00
N ASN A 32 -5.88 -1.70 3.59
CA ASN A 32 -6.05 -1.32 2.20
C ASN A 32 -5.10 -0.17 1.81
N VAL A 33 -3.79 -0.47 1.81
CA VAL A 33 -2.68 0.49 1.67
C VAL A 33 -2.65 1.24 0.32
N ALA A 34 -3.31 0.68 -0.71
CA ALA A 34 -3.42 1.32 -2.02
C ALA A 34 -4.44 2.47 -2.05
N HIS A 35 -5.16 2.73 -0.97
CA HIS A 35 -6.08 3.84 -0.83
C HIS A 35 -5.63 4.79 0.28
N PRO A 36 -5.87 6.10 0.13
CA PRO A 36 -5.61 7.03 1.23
C PRO A 36 -6.47 6.67 2.44
N LEU A 37 -6.02 7.08 3.61
CA LEU A 37 -6.74 6.90 4.86
C LEU A 37 -6.85 8.23 5.59
N TYR A 38 -8.07 8.60 5.93
CA TYR A 38 -8.38 9.78 6.73
C TYR A 38 -9.02 9.33 8.04
N LEU A 39 -8.42 9.69 9.17
CA LEU A 39 -9.05 9.57 10.48
C LEU A 39 -9.68 10.90 10.84
N VAL A 40 -10.99 10.90 11.05
CA VAL A 40 -11.78 12.11 11.30
C VAL A 40 -12.59 11.97 12.58
N ASN A 41 -12.99 13.10 13.16
CA ASN A 41 -14.05 13.15 14.17
C ASN A 41 -15.40 13.24 13.46
N LYS A 42 -16.28 12.27 13.70
CA LYS A 42 -17.68 12.31 13.31
C LYS A 42 -18.52 12.14 14.57
N ASP A 43 -19.23 13.20 14.98
CA ASP A 43 -20.12 13.19 16.14
C ASP A 43 -19.43 12.69 17.43
N ASP A 44 -18.25 13.25 17.74
CA ASP A 44 -17.35 12.88 18.85
C ASP A 44 -16.83 11.43 18.85
N GLN A 45 -16.96 10.76 17.70
CA GLN A 45 -16.46 9.40 17.49
C GLN A 45 -15.37 9.39 16.43
N LEU A 46 -14.36 8.55 16.67
CA LEU A 46 -13.32 8.29 15.68
C LEU A 46 -13.93 7.52 14.50
N ALA A 47 -13.83 8.10 13.32
CA ALA A 47 -14.26 7.48 12.07
C ALA A 47 -13.12 7.47 11.04
N VAL A 48 -13.23 6.57 10.08
CA VAL A 48 -12.27 6.44 8.97
C VAL A 48 -12.96 6.62 7.63
N SER A 49 -12.29 7.31 6.71
CA SER A 49 -12.65 7.39 5.29
C SER A 49 -11.44 7.01 4.42
N GLN A 50 -11.70 6.45 3.24
CA GLN A 50 -10.68 6.20 2.22
C GLN A 50 -10.91 7.02 0.93
N ASP A 51 -11.71 8.07 1.05
CA ASP A 51 -12.17 8.96 -0.01
C ASP A 51 -12.39 10.37 0.57
N GLY A 52 -12.51 11.38 -0.28
CA GLY A 52 -12.60 12.80 0.07
C GLY A 52 -11.24 13.51 0.05
N THR A 53 -11.23 14.75 0.55
CA THR A 53 -10.05 15.63 0.51
C THR A 53 -9.68 16.08 1.91
N ALA A 54 -8.40 15.99 2.25
CA ALA A 54 -7.86 16.58 3.47
C ALA A 54 -7.24 17.95 3.17
N THR A 55 -7.62 18.95 3.97
CA THR A 55 -6.96 20.25 4.05
C THR A 55 -6.25 20.33 5.40
N ILE A 56 -4.93 20.51 5.39
CA ILE A 56 -4.12 20.59 6.61
C ILE A 56 -4.06 22.03 7.10
N GLY A 57 -4.16 22.23 8.41
CA GLY A 57 -4.15 23.55 9.06
C GLY A 57 -5.53 24.04 9.48
N ASP A 58 -5.54 25.20 10.13
CA ASP A 58 -6.70 25.68 10.90
C ASP A 58 -7.85 26.24 10.05
N VAL A 59 -7.57 26.59 8.78
CA VAL A 59 -8.55 27.24 7.91
C VAL A 59 -9.42 26.18 7.24
N MET A 60 -10.70 26.13 7.64
CA MET A 60 -11.71 25.43 6.86
C MET A 60 -11.97 26.27 5.60
N LEU A 61 -11.60 25.75 4.42
CA LEU A 61 -12.00 26.34 3.15
C LEU A 61 -13.51 26.15 3.03
N SER A 62 -14.29 27.17 3.42
CA SER A 62 -15.73 27.19 3.20
C SER A 62 -15.96 27.39 1.71
N ASP A 63 -16.32 26.33 1.00
CA ASP A 63 -16.92 26.50 -0.32
C ASP A 63 -18.24 27.26 -0.16
N GLN A 64 -18.45 28.33 -0.93
CA GLN A 64 -19.63 29.21 -0.87
C GLN A 64 -20.90 28.56 -1.46
N SER A 65 -20.99 27.23 -1.38
CA SER A 65 -22.09 26.42 -1.90
C SER A 65 -22.68 25.50 -0.83
N ASN A 66 -22.91 26.04 0.38
CA ASN A 66 -24.00 25.71 1.31
C ASN A 66 -24.45 24.24 1.57
N THR A 67 -23.65 23.20 1.34
CA THR A 67 -23.95 21.83 1.78
C THR A 67 -22.71 20.94 1.86
N SER A 68 -21.90 21.07 2.92
CA SER A 68 -21.18 19.98 3.63
C SER A 68 -20.14 20.58 4.58
N SER A 69 -20.43 20.61 5.89
CA SER A 69 -19.42 20.96 6.89
C SER A 69 -18.29 19.92 6.86
N GLY A 70 -17.04 20.37 6.69
CA GLY A 70 -15.91 19.47 6.83
C GLY A 70 -15.88 18.84 8.22
N LEU A 71 -15.35 17.62 8.32
CA LEU A 71 -15.13 16.95 9.60
C LEU A 71 -13.71 17.24 10.10
N PRO A 72 -13.50 17.44 11.42
CA PRO A 72 -12.15 17.59 11.96
C PRO A 72 -11.28 16.38 11.59
N LEU A 73 -10.14 16.63 10.95
CA LEU A 73 -9.17 15.61 10.58
C LEU A 73 -8.18 15.40 11.72
N TYR A 74 -8.03 14.18 12.20
CA TYR A 74 -7.02 13.82 13.21
C TYR A 74 -5.73 13.29 12.60
N ALA A 75 -5.82 12.48 11.55
CA ALA A 75 -4.66 11.93 10.89
C ALA A 75 -4.96 11.59 9.43
N TYR A 76 -3.90 11.55 8.63
CA TYR A 76 -3.93 11.17 7.23
C TYR A 76 -2.76 10.24 6.93
N ALA A 77 -3.01 9.22 6.12
CA ALA A 77 -1.97 8.43 5.47
C ALA A 77 -2.23 8.42 3.95
N PRO A 78 -1.22 8.70 3.10
CA PRO A 78 -1.37 8.62 1.66
C PRO A 78 -1.57 7.18 1.20
N SER A 79 -2.05 7.02 -0.04
CA SER A 79 -1.93 5.74 -0.74
C SER A 79 -0.46 5.40 -0.94
N VAL A 80 -0.08 4.19 -0.55
CA VAL A 80 1.26 3.63 -0.77
C VAL A 80 1.08 2.25 -1.38
N CYS A 81 1.05 2.22 -2.72
CA CYS A 81 1.04 0.96 -3.46
C CYS A 81 2.38 0.22 -3.28
N PRO A 82 2.40 -1.13 -3.20
CA PRO A 82 3.65 -1.87 -3.07
C PRO A 82 4.65 -1.61 -4.21
N GLU A 83 4.16 -1.29 -5.41
CA GLU A 83 4.95 -0.89 -6.57
C GLU A 83 5.71 0.43 -6.34
N SER A 84 5.27 1.28 -5.42
CA SER A 84 5.96 2.54 -5.09
C SER A 84 7.16 2.33 -4.16
N LEU A 85 7.36 1.12 -3.63
CA LEU A 85 8.44 0.81 -2.71
C LEU A 85 9.75 0.46 -3.44
N GLY A 86 10.86 0.79 -2.79
CA GLY A 86 12.21 0.50 -3.27
C GLY A 86 12.74 1.51 -4.30
N ASP A 87 13.86 1.16 -4.93
CA ASP A 87 14.54 2.02 -5.90
C ASP A 87 13.83 1.96 -7.27
N PRO A 88 13.36 3.11 -7.82
CA PRO A 88 12.78 3.14 -9.16
C PRO A 88 13.77 2.72 -10.26
N TYR A 89 15.06 3.05 -10.14
CA TYR A 89 16.07 2.68 -11.13
C TYR A 89 16.35 1.19 -11.16
N PHE A 90 16.27 0.51 -10.01
CA PHE A 90 16.36 -0.95 -9.96
C PHE A 90 15.23 -1.60 -10.77
N LYS A 91 13.98 -1.14 -10.56
CA LYS A 91 12.84 -1.65 -11.33
C LYS A 91 12.96 -1.35 -12.81
N GLU A 92 13.40 -0.14 -13.18
CA GLU A 92 13.59 0.25 -14.59
C GLU A 92 14.67 -0.60 -15.26
N SER A 93 15.82 -0.79 -14.60
CA SER A 93 16.96 -1.54 -15.14
C SER A 93 16.62 -3.01 -15.43
N TYR A 94 15.77 -3.61 -14.61
CA TYR A 94 15.39 -5.02 -14.70
C TYR A 94 13.95 -5.25 -15.20
N HIS A 95 13.27 -4.19 -15.66
CA HIS A 95 11.87 -4.23 -16.14
C HIS A 95 10.87 -4.86 -15.15
N LEU A 96 10.99 -4.50 -13.87
CA LEU A 96 10.22 -5.09 -12.77
C LEU A 96 9.02 -4.23 -12.36
N ARG A 97 7.97 -4.88 -11.85
CA ARG A 97 6.84 -4.24 -11.17
C ARG A 97 7.20 -3.92 -9.71
N TYR A 98 7.90 -4.83 -9.04
CA TYR A 98 8.27 -4.69 -7.63
C TYR A 98 9.79 -4.71 -7.47
N ALA A 99 10.31 -3.88 -6.56
CA ALA A 99 11.72 -3.91 -6.17
C ALA A 99 11.98 -5.06 -5.18
N TYR A 100 11.83 -6.30 -5.66
CA TYR A 100 11.91 -7.51 -4.84
C TYR A 100 12.60 -8.65 -5.58
N ILE A 101 13.39 -9.43 -4.83
CA ILE A 101 14.19 -10.53 -5.33
C ILE A 101 13.80 -11.81 -4.59
N ILE A 102 13.59 -12.88 -5.34
CA ILE A 102 13.60 -14.25 -4.82
C ILE A 102 15.03 -14.79 -4.99
N GLY A 103 15.74 -14.93 -3.87
CA GLY A 103 17.14 -15.36 -3.86
C GLY A 103 17.32 -16.82 -4.30
N ALA A 104 18.52 -17.14 -4.78
CA ALA A 104 18.88 -18.51 -5.13
C ALA A 104 19.02 -19.38 -3.87
N MET A 105 18.32 -20.51 -3.86
CA MET A 105 18.40 -21.54 -2.84
C MET A 105 18.86 -22.84 -3.50
N ALA A 106 19.96 -23.41 -3.01
CA ALA A 106 20.68 -24.53 -3.60
C ALA A 106 19.82 -25.77 -3.91
N ASN A 107 20.35 -26.68 -4.73
CA ASN A 107 19.73 -27.94 -5.14
C ASN A 107 18.34 -27.76 -5.77
N GLY A 108 18.16 -26.67 -6.53
CA GLY A 108 16.88 -26.37 -7.19
C GLY A 108 15.73 -26.00 -6.25
N ILE A 109 16.00 -25.63 -4.98
CA ILE A 109 14.96 -25.18 -4.05
C ILE A 109 14.26 -23.92 -4.60
N THR A 110 15.03 -22.97 -5.12
CA THR A 110 14.48 -21.96 -6.03
C THR A 110 14.33 -22.60 -7.40
N SER A 111 13.23 -23.32 -7.59
CA SER A 111 12.96 -24.15 -8.77
C SER A 111 12.69 -23.30 -10.01
N VAL A 112 12.64 -23.95 -11.17
CA VAL A 112 12.24 -23.30 -12.43
C VAL A 112 10.85 -22.68 -12.30
N GLU A 113 9.89 -23.40 -11.71
CA GLU A 113 8.53 -22.90 -11.48
C GLU A 113 8.53 -21.62 -10.61
N MET A 114 9.36 -21.59 -9.57
CA MET A 114 9.46 -20.41 -8.71
C MET A 114 10.03 -19.20 -9.46
N VAL A 115 11.02 -19.40 -10.33
CA VAL A 115 11.59 -18.34 -11.17
C VAL A 115 10.59 -17.88 -12.23
N GLU A 116 9.86 -18.79 -12.88
CA GLU A 116 8.79 -18.46 -13.83
C GLU A 116 7.69 -17.62 -13.16
N GLU A 117 7.20 -18.03 -11.99
CA GLU A 117 6.16 -17.30 -11.25
C GLU A 117 6.67 -15.95 -10.74
N ALA A 118 7.94 -15.85 -10.33
CA ALA A 118 8.58 -14.58 -9.99
C ALA A 118 8.54 -13.61 -11.19
N GLY A 119 8.96 -14.08 -12.36
CA GLY A 119 8.97 -13.29 -13.60
C GLY A 119 7.56 -12.85 -14.00
N ARG A 120 6.59 -13.77 -14.02
CA ARG A 120 5.16 -13.46 -14.30
C ARG A 120 4.59 -12.45 -13.29
N GLY A 121 5.02 -12.51 -12.03
CA GLY A 121 4.64 -11.57 -10.97
C GLY A 121 5.30 -10.19 -11.07
N GLY A 122 6.22 -9.97 -12.01
CA GLY A 122 6.96 -8.73 -12.16
C GLY A 122 8.06 -8.55 -11.11
N MET A 123 8.65 -9.65 -10.66
CA MET A 123 9.81 -9.73 -9.76
C MET A 123 10.95 -10.47 -10.46
N ILE A 124 12.13 -10.50 -9.83
CA ILE A 124 13.25 -11.31 -10.30
C ILE A 124 13.45 -12.52 -9.39
N GLY A 125 13.65 -13.70 -9.99
CA GLY A 125 14.01 -14.93 -9.30
C GLY A 125 15.34 -15.47 -9.79
N PHE A 126 16.18 -15.97 -8.88
CA PHE A 126 17.46 -16.59 -9.22
C PHE A 126 17.38 -18.10 -9.03
N PHE A 127 17.58 -18.86 -10.11
CA PHE A 127 17.53 -20.32 -10.06
C PHE A 127 18.57 -20.92 -9.10
N GLY A 128 18.15 -21.93 -8.35
CA GLY A 128 18.92 -22.63 -7.33
C GLY A 128 20.02 -23.57 -7.83
N ALA A 129 20.91 -23.11 -8.71
CA ALA A 129 21.84 -23.98 -9.44
C ALA A 129 22.90 -24.70 -8.59
N ALA A 130 23.24 -24.16 -7.41
CA ALA A 130 24.30 -24.72 -6.57
C ALA A 130 23.99 -26.17 -6.16
N GLY A 131 24.88 -27.12 -6.48
CA GLY A 131 24.70 -28.54 -6.16
C GLY A 131 24.02 -29.38 -7.24
N LEU A 132 23.57 -28.76 -8.34
CA LEU A 132 23.06 -29.47 -9.51
C LEU A 132 24.18 -29.78 -10.52
N SER A 133 23.97 -30.81 -11.34
CA SER A 133 24.82 -31.13 -12.48
C SER A 133 24.69 -30.10 -13.61
N LEU A 134 25.65 -30.07 -14.54
CA LEU A 134 25.58 -29.19 -15.71
C LEU A 134 24.36 -29.48 -16.59
N ASP A 135 24.01 -30.76 -16.78
CA ASP A 135 22.86 -31.17 -17.60
C ASP A 135 21.53 -30.67 -16.99
N GLU A 136 21.41 -30.69 -15.66
CA GLU A 136 20.25 -30.16 -14.94
C GLU A 136 20.16 -28.63 -15.07
N ILE A 137 21.30 -27.94 -14.98
CA ILE A 137 21.36 -26.48 -15.16
C ILE A 137 21.01 -26.10 -16.60
N GLU A 138 21.54 -26.81 -17.60
CA GLU A 138 21.23 -26.59 -19.01
C GLU A 138 19.74 -26.79 -19.29
N SER A 139 19.16 -27.87 -18.75
CA SER A 139 17.72 -28.14 -18.85
C SER A 139 16.86 -27.03 -18.24
N ALA A 140 17.30 -26.48 -17.10
CA ALA A 140 16.61 -25.37 -16.44
C ALA A 140 16.69 -24.08 -17.27
N ILE A 141 17.85 -23.78 -17.88
CA ILE A 141 18.03 -22.61 -18.75
C ILE A 141 17.14 -22.71 -20.00
N VAL A 142 17.09 -23.87 -20.65
CA VAL A 142 16.28 -24.07 -21.88
C VAL A 142 14.78 -23.89 -21.62
N ARG A 143 14.33 -24.16 -20.38
CA ARG A 143 12.93 -24.06 -20.00
C ARG A 143 12.48 -22.63 -19.65
N LEU A 144 13.39 -21.79 -19.12
CA LEU A 144 13.13 -20.41 -18.71
C LEU A 144 13.16 -19.43 -19.89
#